data_AF-A0A401FXS1-F1
#
_entry.id   AF-A0A401FXS1-F1
#
_cell.length_a   1.000
_cell.length_b   1.000
_cell.length_c   1.000
_cell.angle_alpha   90.00
_cell.angle_beta   90.00
_cell.angle_gamma   90.00
#
_symmetry.space_group_name_H-M   'P 1'
#
loop_
_entity.id
_entity.type
_entity.pdbx_description
1 polymer ?
#
loop_
_entity_poly.entity_id
_entity_poly.type
_entity_poly.pdbx_seq_one_letter_code
_entity_poly.pdbx_strand_id
1 'polypeptide(L)'
;MAQYTMLEKDFQEISARFKTCEAEFNTPYDLFKSFVDNDAERVLLPDTGYSLKHINHAALELFSVPGESDMPDRKISDFMPYKDALRLKAKIDRAFIKGEKEKVKDVRFRLPDNALAKLKMKIVGVRYQDRPSVKLVIR
;
A
#
# COMPACT_ATOMS: atom_id res chain seq x y z
N MET A 1 46.03 11.79 28.74
CA MET A 1 44.71 11.23 29.11
C MET A 1 43.51 12.02 28.56
N ALA A 2 43.57 13.34 28.37
CA ALA A 2 42.43 14.14 27.86
C ALA A 2 42.12 14.00 26.34
N GLN A 3 43.07 13.50 25.54
CA GLN A 3 42.89 13.38 24.08
C GLN A 3 42.10 12.12 23.68
N TYR A 4 42.17 11.07 24.49
CA TYR A 4 41.42 9.82 24.29
C TYR A 4 39.92 10.01 24.56
N THR A 5 39.58 10.82 25.57
CA THR A 5 38.19 11.11 25.94
C THR A 5 37.45 12.02 24.94
N MET A 6 38.16 12.84 24.16
CA MET A 6 37.56 13.58 23.04
C MET A 6 37.26 12.65 21.86
N LEU A 7 38.19 11.76 21.50
CA LEU A 7 37.98 10.81 20.41
C LEU A 7 36.79 9.86 20.67
N GLU A 8 36.62 9.43 21.92
CA GLU A 8 35.49 8.57 22.32
C GLU A 8 34.14 9.30 22.25
N LYS A 9 34.11 10.59 22.62
CA LYS A 9 32.90 11.42 22.47
C LYS A 9 32.53 11.63 21.01
N ASP A 10 33.51 11.97 20.17
CA ASP A 10 33.29 12.17 18.74
C ASP A 10 32.81 10.87 18.07
N PHE A 11 33.37 9.72 18.46
CA PHE A 11 32.94 8.41 17.97
C PHE A 11 31.51 8.05 18.40
N GLN A 12 31.14 8.36 19.64
CA GLN A 12 29.76 8.16 20.13
C GLN A 12 28.77 9.07 19.41
N GLU A 13 29.14 10.33 19.15
CA GLU A 13 28.28 11.29 18.45
C GLU A 13 28.10 10.90 16.98
N ILE A 14 29.18 10.49 16.29
CA ILE A 14 29.11 9.98 14.91
C ILE A 14 28.27 8.70 14.85
N SER A 15 28.46 7.77 15.79
CA SER A 15 27.67 6.53 15.86
C SER A 15 26.19 6.79 16.14
N ALA A 16 25.87 7.78 16.98
CA ALA A 16 24.50 8.20 17.22
C ALA A 16 23.88 8.78 15.95
N ARG A 17 24.58 9.69 15.25
CA ARG A 17 24.11 10.27 13.98
C ARG A 17 23.93 9.22 12.89
N PHE A 18 24.81 8.22 12.80
CA PHE A 18 24.65 7.10 11.88
C PHE A 18 23.42 6.26 12.19
N LYS A 19 23.17 5.94 13.47
CA LYS A 19 21.95 5.22 13.88
C LYS A 19 20.68 6.02 13.62
N THR A 20 20.72 7.34 13.79
CA THR A 20 19.60 8.22 13.45
C THR A 20 19.35 8.24 11.94
N CYS A 21 20.40 8.29 11.13
CA CYS A 21 20.32 8.24 9.67
C CYS A 21 19.79 6.87 9.18
N GLU A 22 20.26 5.75 9.75
CA GLU A 22 19.73 4.41 9.48
C GLU A 22 18.26 4.27 9.87
N ALA A 23 17.82 4.96 10.94
CA ALA A 23 16.41 4.97 11.36
C ALA A 23 15.52 5.83 10.45
N GLU A 24 16.09 6.81 9.74
CA GLU A 24 15.38 7.67 8.78
C GLU A 24 15.16 6.98 7.43
N PHE A 25 16.04 6.05 7.02
CA PHE A 25 15.92 5.31 5.77
C PHE A 25 15.30 3.93 5.98
N ASN A 26 14.01 3.81 5.67
CA ASN A 26 13.40 2.50 5.50
C ASN A 26 13.71 1.98 4.09
N THR A 27 14.98 1.65 3.83
CA THR A 27 15.48 1.18 2.52
C THR A 27 14.61 0.09 1.89
N PRO A 28 14.09 -0.93 2.63
CA PRO A 28 13.15 -1.89 2.06
C PRO A 28 11.85 -1.27 1.56
N TYR A 29 11.32 -0.27 2.27
CA TYR A 29 10.11 0.45 1.89
C TYR A 29 10.33 1.37 0.68
N ASP A 30 11.45 2.08 0.65
CA ASP A 30 11.78 2.96 -0.48
C ASP A 30 12.00 2.16 -1.77
N LEU A 31 12.66 1.00 -1.67
CA LEU A 31 12.77 0.05 -2.77
C LEU A 31 11.40 -0.46 -3.20
N PHE A 32 10.56 -0.92 -2.26
CA PHE A 32 9.18 -1.35 -2.57
C PHE A 32 8.43 -0.26 -3.33
N LYS A 33 8.48 0.99 -2.83
CA LYS A 33 7.78 2.13 -3.41
C LYS A 33 8.26 2.38 -4.84
N SER A 34 9.57 2.35 -5.06
CA SER A 34 10.16 2.53 -6.40
C SER A 34 9.71 1.47 -7.42
N PHE A 35 9.50 0.22 -7.01
CA PHE A 35 9.05 -0.85 -7.90
C PHE A 35 7.54 -0.81 -8.16
N VAL A 36 6.73 -0.50 -7.14
CA VAL A 36 5.27 -0.54 -7.23
C VAL A 36 4.68 0.73 -7.83
N ASP A 37 5.26 1.90 -7.55
CA ASP A 37 4.76 3.18 -8.10
C ASP A 37 5.00 3.30 -9.60
N ASN A 38 6.06 2.67 -10.11
CA ASN A 38 6.37 2.62 -11.54
C ASN A 38 5.74 1.40 -12.25
N ASP A 39 5.01 0.54 -11.54
CA ASP A 39 4.31 -0.61 -12.13
C ASP A 39 3.12 -0.11 -12.97
N ALA A 40 3.00 -0.61 -14.20
CA ALA A 40 1.87 -0.32 -15.08
C ALA A 40 0.57 -0.99 -14.61
N GLU A 41 0.66 -2.01 -13.77
CA GLU A 41 -0.51 -2.59 -13.12
C GLU A 41 -1.09 -1.63 -12.07
N ARG A 42 -2.42 -1.59 -11.96
CA ARG A 42 -3.11 -0.72 -10.99
C ARG A 42 -3.21 -1.42 -9.65
N VAL A 43 -2.42 -1.00 -8.68
CA VAL A 43 -2.23 -1.68 -7.40
C VAL A 43 -2.86 -0.91 -6.25
N LEU A 44 -3.61 -1.62 -5.40
CA LEU A 44 -4.11 -1.10 -4.12
C LEU A 44 -3.75 -2.07 -2.99
N LEU A 45 -3.39 -1.54 -1.83
CA LEU A 45 -3.09 -2.29 -0.62
C LEU A 45 -4.02 -1.89 0.55
N PRO A 46 -5.20 -2.51 0.68
CA PRO A 46 -6.01 -2.39 1.88
C PRO A 46 -5.49 -3.24 3.05
N ASP A 47 -5.66 -2.71 4.26
CA ASP A 47 -5.51 -3.44 5.51
C ASP A 47 -6.72 -4.34 5.84
N THR A 48 -6.68 -5.02 6.98
CA THR A 48 -7.77 -5.89 7.47
C THR A 48 -9.07 -5.15 7.80
N GLY A 49 -9.00 -3.83 8.00
CA GLY A 49 -10.16 -2.94 8.13
C GLY A 49 -10.68 -2.42 6.79
N TYR A 50 -10.15 -2.91 5.67
CA TYR A 50 -10.44 -2.49 4.30
C TYR A 50 -10.03 -1.04 3.98
N SER A 51 -9.22 -0.43 4.85
CA SER A 51 -8.70 0.93 4.68
C SER A 51 -7.46 0.87 3.79
N LEU A 52 -7.39 1.74 2.81
CA LEU A 52 -6.27 1.78 1.88
C LEU A 52 -5.03 2.33 2.58
N LYS A 53 -3.96 1.53 2.59
CA LYS A 53 -2.65 1.91 3.13
C LYS A 53 -1.68 2.37 2.06
N HIS A 54 -1.89 1.91 0.82
CA HIS A 54 -1.11 2.33 -0.31
C HIS A 54 -1.91 2.16 -1.60
N ILE A 55 -1.64 3.04 -2.56
CA ILE A 55 -2.15 3.03 -3.92
C ILE A 55 -1.05 3.54 -4.84
N ASN A 56 -0.83 2.86 -5.96
CA ASN A 56 0.21 3.28 -6.89
C ASN A 56 -0.30 4.30 -7.91
N HIS A 57 0.63 4.92 -8.66
CA HIS A 57 0.30 5.97 -9.64
C HIS A 57 -0.73 5.52 -10.68
N ALA A 58 -0.58 4.32 -11.26
CA ALA A 58 -1.52 3.80 -12.25
C ALA A 58 -2.97 3.65 -11.71
N ALA A 59 -3.12 3.32 -10.42
CA ALA A 59 -4.42 3.26 -9.77
C ALA A 59 -4.96 4.65 -9.39
N LEU A 60 -4.10 5.59 -8.97
CA LEU A 60 -4.48 6.98 -8.71
C LEU A 60 -5.07 7.64 -9.96
N GLU A 61 -4.43 7.43 -11.12
CA GLU A 61 -4.91 7.92 -12.41
C GLU A 61 -6.30 7.36 -12.77
N LEU A 62 -6.51 6.05 -12.58
CA LEU A 62 -7.80 5.40 -12.85
C LEU A 62 -8.95 6.03 -12.05
N PHE A 63 -8.70 6.41 -10.80
CA PHE A 63 -9.70 6.98 -9.90
C PHE A 63 -9.69 8.52 -9.87
N SER A 64 -8.80 9.16 -10.64
CA SER A 64 -8.50 10.60 -10.57
C SER A 64 -8.36 11.13 -9.16
N VAL A 65 -7.61 10.40 -8.33
CA VAL A 65 -7.22 10.88 -7.00
C VAL A 65 -5.93 11.71 -7.17
N PRO A 66 -5.86 12.95 -6.66
CA PRO A 66 -4.72 13.85 -6.89
C PRO A 66 -3.40 13.32 -6.37
N GLY A 67 -3.42 12.54 -5.28
CA GLY A 67 -2.24 11.89 -4.75
C GLY A 67 -2.54 10.97 -3.58
N GLU A 68 -1.51 10.22 -3.15
CA GLU A 68 -1.59 9.30 -2.02
C GLU A 68 -1.96 10.02 -0.70
N SER A 69 -1.65 11.32 -0.57
CA SER A 69 -2.01 12.15 0.58
C SER A 69 -3.52 12.35 0.79
N ASP A 70 -4.35 12.12 -0.24
CA ASP A 70 -5.81 12.22 -0.17
C ASP A 70 -6.49 10.86 0.13
N MET A 71 -5.67 9.84 0.34
CA MET A 71 -6.08 8.47 0.67
C MET A 71 -6.26 8.14 2.15
N PRO A 72 -5.70 8.87 3.14
CA PRO A 72 -5.97 8.59 4.55
C PRO A 72 -7.47 8.42 4.78
N ASP A 73 -7.85 7.33 5.43
CA ASP A 73 -9.22 6.93 5.75
C ASP A 73 -10.13 6.46 4.61
N ARG A 74 -9.66 6.48 3.35
CA ARG A 74 -10.44 5.91 2.25
C ARG A 74 -10.51 4.39 2.35
N LYS A 75 -11.72 3.87 2.19
CA LYS A 75 -11.99 2.43 2.14
C LYS A 75 -12.06 1.98 0.69
N ILE A 76 -11.68 0.73 0.43
CA ILE A 76 -11.83 0.15 -0.91
C ILE A 76 -13.29 0.20 -1.40
N SER A 77 -14.27 0.15 -0.49
CA SER A 77 -15.70 0.27 -0.79
C SER A 77 -16.10 1.60 -1.41
N ASP A 78 -15.32 2.65 -1.21
CA ASP A 78 -15.67 4.00 -1.67
C ASP A 78 -15.59 4.08 -3.20
N PHE A 79 -14.74 3.25 -3.81
CA PHE A 79 -14.53 3.16 -5.25
C PHE A 79 -15.52 2.24 -5.96
N MET A 80 -16.57 1.72 -5.30
CA MET A 80 -17.51 0.79 -5.95
C MET A 80 -18.91 0.79 -5.34
N PRO A 81 -19.95 0.41 -6.12
CA PRO A 81 -21.29 0.21 -5.58
C PRO A 81 -21.32 -0.80 -4.42
N TYR A 82 -22.22 -0.58 -3.45
CA TYR A 82 -22.33 -1.40 -2.24
C TYR A 82 -22.44 -2.91 -2.52
N LYS A 83 -23.24 -3.30 -3.53
CA LYS A 83 -23.39 -4.71 -3.94
C LYS A 83 -22.07 -5.35 -4.38
N ASP A 84 -21.24 -4.59 -5.09
CA ASP A 84 -19.93 -5.07 -5.56
C ASP A 84 -18.90 -5.07 -4.41
N ALA A 85 -18.97 -4.09 -3.50
CA ALA A 85 -18.16 -4.07 -2.27
C ALA A 85 -18.40 -5.32 -1.40
N LEU A 86 -19.65 -5.75 -1.21
CA LEU A 86 -19.97 -6.96 -0.45
C LEU A 86 -19.40 -8.23 -1.08
N ARG A 87 -19.50 -8.36 -2.41
CA ARG A 87 -18.92 -9.50 -3.15
C ARG A 87 -17.41 -9.53 -3.01
N LEU A 88 -16.79 -8.35 -3.07
CA LEU A 88 -15.36 -8.19 -2.91
C LEU A 88 -14.91 -8.52 -1.49
N LYS A 89 -15.64 -8.06 -0.46
CA LYS A 89 -15.34 -8.31 0.95
C LYS A 89 -15.09 -9.80 1.22
N ALA A 90 -16.01 -10.67 0.78
CA ALA A 90 -15.87 -12.11 0.99
C ALA A 90 -14.63 -12.72 0.31
N LYS A 91 -14.14 -12.11 -0.78
CA LYS A 91 -12.93 -12.55 -1.48
C LYS A 91 -11.66 -12.04 -0.81
N ILE A 92 -11.69 -10.79 -0.33
CA ILE A 92 -10.63 -10.20 0.48
C ILE A 92 -10.46 -10.99 1.79
N ASP A 93 -11.55 -11.33 2.47
CA ASP A 93 -11.53 -12.09 3.73
C ASP A 93 -10.89 -13.48 3.54
N ARG A 94 -11.21 -14.17 2.43
CA ARG A 94 -10.56 -15.44 2.08
C ARG A 94 -9.06 -15.26 1.83
N ALA A 95 -8.66 -14.21 1.10
CA ALA A 95 -7.26 -13.93 0.84
C ALA A 95 -6.49 -13.59 2.13
N PHE A 96 -7.10 -12.87 3.08
CA PHE A 96 -6.52 -12.59 4.39
C PHE A 96 -6.36 -13.83 5.25
N ILE A 97 -7.43 -14.61 5.43
CA ILE A 97 -7.48 -15.70 6.41
C ILE A 97 -6.74 -16.95 5.89
N LYS A 98 -6.91 -17.25 4.61
CA LYS A 98 -6.43 -18.51 4.02
C LYS A 98 -5.16 -18.34 3.18
N GLY A 99 -4.74 -17.11 2.89
CA GLY A 99 -3.66 -16.83 1.95
C GLY A 99 -3.98 -17.22 0.50
N GLU A 100 -5.26 -17.47 0.19
CA GLU A 100 -5.69 -17.93 -1.14
C GLU A 100 -5.55 -16.80 -2.18
N LYS A 101 -5.07 -17.15 -3.38
CA LYS A 101 -5.09 -16.25 -4.53
C LYS A 101 -6.49 -16.24 -5.13
N GLU A 102 -7.11 -15.08 -5.13
CA GLU A 102 -8.48 -14.90 -5.58
C GLU A 102 -8.54 -14.05 -6.86
N LYS A 103 -9.54 -14.33 -7.70
CA LYS A 103 -9.82 -13.56 -8.91
C LYS A 103 -11.28 -13.19 -8.94
N VAL A 104 -11.57 -11.93 -9.27
CA VAL A 104 -12.93 -11.44 -9.44
C VAL A 104 -13.06 -10.84 -10.82
N LYS A 105 -14.11 -11.25 -11.55
CA LYS A 105 -14.48 -10.67 -12.84
C LYS A 105 -15.69 -9.78 -12.64
N ASP A 106 -15.80 -8.75 -13.48
CA ASP A 106 -16.97 -7.89 -13.59
C ASP A 106 -17.32 -7.14 -12.28
N VAL A 107 -16.29 -6.66 -11.57
CA VAL A 107 -16.47 -5.73 -10.44
C VAL A 107 -16.67 -4.35 -11.02
N ARG A 108 -17.76 -3.68 -10.65
CA ARG A 108 -18.00 -2.30 -11.07
C ARG A 108 -17.25 -1.34 -10.16
N PHE A 109 -16.41 -0.51 -10.73
CA PHE A 109 -15.76 0.58 -10.05
C PHE A 109 -16.39 1.91 -10.45
N ARG A 110 -16.49 2.83 -9.49
CA ARG A 110 -16.77 4.24 -9.72
C ARG A 110 -15.49 4.87 -10.25
N LEU A 111 -15.54 5.29 -11.49
CA LEU A 111 -14.54 6.11 -12.15
C LEU A 111 -14.88 7.59 -11.94
N PRO A 112 -13.99 8.51 -12.37
CA PRO A 112 -14.30 9.93 -12.43
C PRO A 112 -15.64 10.19 -13.14
N ASP A 113 -16.30 11.28 -12.77
CA ASP A 113 -17.63 11.66 -13.27
C ASP A 113 -18.75 10.66 -12.94
N ASN A 114 -18.57 9.83 -11.90
CA ASN A 114 -19.50 8.77 -11.48
C ASN A 114 -19.77 7.70 -12.55
N ALA A 115 -18.91 7.59 -13.56
CA ALA A 115 -19.01 6.51 -14.54
C ALA A 115 -18.74 5.15 -13.86
N LEU A 116 -19.43 4.10 -14.31
CA LEU A 116 -19.22 2.75 -13.80
C LEU A 116 -18.53 1.88 -14.85
N ALA A 117 -17.34 1.40 -14.52
CA ALA A 117 -16.60 0.46 -15.36
C ALA A 117 -16.53 -0.93 -14.73
N LYS A 118 -16.77 -1.96 -15.53
CA LYS A 118 -16.57 -3.36 -15.13
C LYS A 118 -15.10 -3.72 -15.35
N LEU A 119 -14.39 -3.98 -14.26
CA LEU A 119 -12.97 -4.32 -14.29
C LEU A 119 -12.74 -5.70 -13.68
N LYS A 120 -11.62 -6.31 -14.05
CA LYS A 120 -11.18 -7.58 -13.46
C LYS A 120 -10.20 -7.26 -12.35
N MET A 121 -10.14 -8.13 -11.35
CA MET A 121 -9.23 -7.95 -10.23
C MET A 121 -8.59 -9.26 -9.80
N LYS A 122 -7.30 -9.19 -9.49
CA LYS A 122 -6.58 -10.24 -8.75
C LYS A 122 -6.38 -9.80 -7.32
N ILE A 123 -6.50 -10.74 -6.40
CA ILE A 123 -6.47 -10.52 -4.96
C ILE A 123 -5.49 -11.52 -4.38
N VAL A 124 -4.49 -11.05 -3.63
CA VAL A 124 -3.46 -11.91 -3.02
C VAL A 124 -3.16 -11.40 -1.61
N GLY A 125 -3.15 -12.28 -0.61
CA GLY A 125 -2.69 -11.93 0.73
C GLY A 125 -1.19 -11.59 0.72
N VAL A 126 -0.82 -10.47 1.34
CA VAL A 126 0.56 -9.97 1.43
C VAL A 126 0.82 -9.36 2.82
N ARG A 127 2.04 -8.90 3.06
CA ARG A 127 2.34 -8.01 4.18
C ARG A 127 2.80 -6.67 3.64
N TYR A 128 2.33 -5.60 4.24
CA TYR A 128 2.77 -4.24 3.94
C TYR A 128 3.23 -3.60 5.24
N GLN A 129 4.50 -3.18 5.30
CA GLN A 129 5.15 -2.67 6.51
C GLN A 129 4.92 -3.60 7.73
N ASP A 130 5.20 -4.89 7.54
CA ASP A 130 5.00 -5.97 8.53
C ASP A 130 3.57 -6.22 9.02
N ARG A 131 2.58 -5.50 8.50
CA ARG A 131 1.16 -5.69 8.82
C ARG A 131 0.46 -6.53 7.76
N PRO A 132 -0.53 -7.37 8.13
CA PRO A 132 -1.35 -8.07 7.16
C PRO A 132 -2.04 -7.10 6.20
N SER A 133 -1.93 -7.37 4.91
CA SER A 133 -2.53 -6.56 3.85
C SER A 133 -2.98 -7.47 2.70
N VAL A 134 -3.77 -6.97 1.77
CA VAL A 134 -4.07 -7.67 0.52
C VAL A 134 -3.60 -6.84 -0.65
N LYS A 135 -2.90 -7.47 -1.61
CA LYS A 135 -2.58 -6.86 -2.90
C LYS A 135 -3.76 -7.05 -3.84
N LEU A 136 -4.40 -5.94 -4.18
CA LEU A 136 -5.42 -5.85 -5.22
C LEU A 136 -4.77 -5.34 -6.50
N VAL A 137 -4.95 -6.05 -7.59
CA VAL A 137 -4.49 -5.63 -8.92
C VAL A 137 -5.67 -5.53 -9.86
N ILE A 138 -5.97 -4.32 -10.33
CA ILE A 138 -7.06 -4.04 -11.26
C ILE A 138 -6.55 -4.15 -12.70
N ARG A 139 -7.28 -4.91 -13.52
CA ARG A 139 -6.99 -5.17 -14.93
C ARG A 139 -8.18 -4.82 -15.81
#